data_AF-A0A5C8L901-F1
#
_entry.id   AF-A0A5C8L901-F1
#
_cell.length_a   1.000
_cell.length_b   1.000
_cell.length_c   1.000
_cell.angle_alpha   90.00
_cell.angle_beta   90.00
_cell.angle_gamma   90.00
#
_symmetry.space_group_name_H-M   'P 1'
#
loop_
_entity.id
_entity.type
_entity.pdbx_description
1 polymer ?
#
loop_
_entity_poly.entity_id
_entity_poly.type
_entity_poly.pdbx_seq_one_letter_code
_entity_poly.pdbx_strand_id
1 'polypeptide(L)'
;MPDVMKHAEEIIEKFTTQMDSLKDENEKPLRKANQGISLCSKALSQLKTIVEKQEFKTIAAEIHFFKTIKSIPMSYLIYFTELRTCELQKPKAGVRYQINFLEKELKKINKFFYRNSDFVYYMELGHTYLDHQFFARK
;
A
#
# COMPACT_ATOMS: atom_id res chain seq x y z
N MET A 1 -8.65 24.84 14.09
CA MET A 1 -8.74 23.86 12.98
C MET A 1 -7.99 22.61 13.43
N PRO A 2 -8.59 21.41 13.43
CA PRO A 2 -7.86 20.22 13.82
C PRO A 2 -6.80 19.91 12.75
N ASP A 3 -5.66 19.40 13.19
CA ASP A 3 -4.49 19.17 12.35
C ASP A 3 -4.78 18.11 11.27
N VAL A 4 -4.35 18.35 10.02
CA VAL A 4 -4.43 17.35 8.92
C VAL A 4 -3.82 16.03 9.38
N MET A 5 -2.70 16.13 10.09
CA MET A 5 -1.96 14.97 10.59
C MET A 5 -2.78 14.17 11.59
N LYS A 6 -3.47 14.84 12.53
CA LYS A 6 -4.30 14.18 13.54
C LYS A 6 -5.43 13.37 12.90
N HIS A 7 -6.14 13.94 11.93
CA HIS A 7 -7.19 13.19 11.22
C HIS A 7 -6.62 12.04 10.39
N ALA A 8 -5.45 12.24 9.79
CA ALA A 8 -4.79 11.21 9.01
C ALA A 8 -4.40 10.01 9.89
N GLU A 9 -3.86 10.27 11.09
CA GLU A 9 -3.55 9.27 12.11
C GLU A 9 -4.80 8.50 12.56
N GLU A 10 -5.89 9.20 12.88
CA GLU A 10 -7.18 8.58 13.25
C GLU A 10 -7.72 7.66 12.14
N ILE A 11 -7.57 8.05 10.86
CA ILE A 11 -7.94 7.20 9.71
C ILE A 11 -7.08 5.95 9.67
N ILE A 12 -5.77 6.07 9.89
CA ILE A 12 -4.84 4.93 9.87
C ILE A 12 -5.08 3.99 11.07
N GLU A 13 -5.32 4.51 12.27
CA GLU A 13 -5.65 3.70 13.44
C GLU A 13 -6.93 2.88 13.19
N LYS A 14 -7.96 3.51 12.63
CA LYS A 14 -9.19 2.80 12.25
C LYS A 14 -8.95 1.77 11.14
N PHE A 15 -8.16 2.12 10.13
CA PHE A 15 -7.80 1.23 9.03
C PHE A 15 -7.05 -0.01 9.53
N THR A 16 -6.04 0.17 10.40
CA THR A 16 -5.23 -0.92 10.97
C THR A 16 -6.09 -1.84 11.84
N THR A 17 -6.97 -1.29 12.67
CA THR A 17 -7.95 -2.08 13.44
C THR A 17 -8.86 -2.93 12.53
N GLN A 18 -9.34 -2.36 11.43
CA GLN A 18 -10.16 -3.09 10.45
C GLN A 18 -9.35 -4.16 9.71
N MET A 19 -8.09 -3.88 9.38
CA MET A 19 -7.17 -4.84 8.76
C MET A 19 -6.89 -6.04 9.68
N ASP A 20 -6.81 -5.85 10.99
CA ASP A 20 -6.62 -6.95 11.95
C ASP A 20 -7.77 -7.95 11.92
N SER A 21 -9.01 -7.47 11.72
CA SER A 21 -10.17 -8.36 11.55
C SER A 21 -10.13 -9.22 10.28
N LEU A 22 -9.30 -8.87 9.28
CA LEU A 22 -9.11 -9.67 8.06
C LEU A 22 -8.09 -10.80 8.26
N LYS A 23 -7.49 -10.95 9.45
CA LYS A 23 -6.46 -11.97 9.72
C LYS A 23 -7.00 -13.39 9.83
N ASP A 24 -8.31 -13.61 9.78
CA ASP A 24 -8.91 -14.96 9.78
C ASP A 24 -8.26 -15.85 8.69
N GLU A 25 -7.67 -16.96 9.14
CA GLU A 25 -6.98 -17.94 8.29
C GLU A 25 -7.96 -18.81 7.50
N ASN A 26 -9.23 -18.86 7.92
CA ASN A 26 -10.27 -19.65 7.27
C ASN A 26 -10.92 -18.92 6.08
N GLU A 27 -10.69 -17.62 5.93
CA GLU A 27 -11.26 -16.84 4.82
C GLU A 27 -10.55 -17.15 3.50
N LYS A 28 -11.33 -17.31 2.42
CA LYS A 28 -10.76 -17.64 1.11
C LYS A 28 -9.87 -16.50 0.61
N PRO A 29 -8.66 -16.77 0.06
CA PRO A 29 -7.71 -15.74 -0.36
C PRO A 29 -8.31 -14.66 -1.28
N LEU A 30 -9.14 -15.06 -2.25
CA LEU A 30 -9.82 -14.13 -3.15
C LEU A 30 -10.79 -13.19 -2.43
N ARG A 31 -11.55 -13.69 -1.44
CA ARG A 31 -12.49 -12.87 -0.66
C ARG A 31 -11.75 -11.91 0.27
N LYS A 32 -10.71 -12.41 0.95
CA LYS A 32 -9.79 -11.61 1.76
C LYS A 32 -9.16 -10.48 0.94
N ALA A 33 -8.73 -10.77 -0.28
CA ALA A 33 -8.17 -9.77 -1.19
C ALA A 33 -9.21 -8.69 -1.59
N ASN A 34 -10.44 -9.08 -1.93
CA ASN A 34 -11.49 -8.11 -2.27
C ASN A 34 -11.86 -7.22 -1.06
N GLN A 35 -11.96 -7.79 0.14
CA GLN A 35 -12.20 -7.02 1.37
C GLN A 35 -11.05 -6.05 1.65
N GLY A 36 -9.81 -6.53 1.54
CA GLY A 36 -8.61 -5.71 1.70
C GLY A 36 -8.55 -4.54 0.74
N ILE A 37 -8.82 -4.77 -0.56
CA ILE A 37 -8.91 -3.70 -1.57
C ILE A 37 -9.96 -2.66 -1.19
N SER A 38 -11.13 -3.10 -0.71
CA SER A 38 -12.21 -2.20 -0.29
C SER A 38 -11.80 -1.32 0.88
N LEU A 39 -11.18 -1.90 1.91
CA LEU A 39 -10.67 -1.16 3.06
C LEU A 39 -9.58 -0.15 2.66
N CYS A 40 -8.61 -0.58 1.85
CA CYS A 40 -7.51 0.28 1.42
C CYS A 40 -8.03 1.46 0.57
N SER A 41 -8.93 1.19 -0.38
CA SER A 41 -9.55 2.22 -1.23
C SER A 41 -10.34 3.24 -0.40
N LYS A 42 -11.07 2.77 0.62
CA LYS A 42 -11.80 3.65 1.53
C LYS A 42 -10.85 4.54 2.33
N ALA A 43 -9.82 3.97 2.95
CA ALA A 43 -8.83 4.75 3.71
C ALA A 43 -8.11 5.78 2.82
N LEU A 44 -7.66 5.39 1.62
CA LEU A 44 -7.02 6.30 0.67
C LEU A 44 -7.94 7.43 0.20
N SER A 45 -9.24 7.15 0.01
CA SER A 45 -10.23 8.16 -0.35
C SER A 45 -10.45 9.17 0.78
N GLN A 46 -10.52 8.70 2.03
CA GLN A 46 -10.62 9.57 3.21
C GLN A 46 -9.37 10.44 3.38
N LEU A 47 -8.17 9.85 3.25
CA LEU A 47 -6.89 10.57 3.27
C LEU A 47 -6.80 11.63 2.16
N LYS A 48 -7.29 11.31 0.95
CA LYS A 48 -7.34 12.27 -0.15
C LYS A 48 -8.27 13.45 0.19
N THR A 49 -9.46 13.15 0.71
CA THR A 49 -10.47 14.17 1.04
C THR A 49 -9.96 15.17 2.08
N ILE A 50 -9.18 14.73 3.08
CA ILE A 50 -8.64 15.65 4.09
C ILE A 50 -7.57 16.59 3.49
N VAL A 51 -6.69 16.08 2.62
CA VAL A 51 -5.62 16.87 1.98
C VAL A 51 -6.17 17.84 0.92
N GLU A 52 -7.33 17.55 0.34
CA GLU A 52 -8.04 18.47 -0.56
C GLU A 52 -8.74 19.61 0.19
N LYS A 53 -9.10 19.39 1.47
CA LYS A 53 -9.86 20.36 2.29
C LYS A 53 -8.98 21.20 3.22
N GLN A 54 -7.75 20.78 3.45
CA GLN A 54 -6.87 21.36 4.47
C GLN A 54 -5.43 21.36 3.98
N GLU A 55 -4.70 22.43 4.29
CA GLU A 55 -3.28 22.54 3.96
C GLU A 55 -2.38 21.97 5.05
N PHE A 56 -1.20 21.50 4.63
CA PHE A 56 -0.15 21.11 5.57
C PHE A 56 0.50 22.35 6.17
N LYS A 57 0.73 22.34 7.49
CA LYS A 57 1.40 23.45 8.18
C LYS A 57 2.87 23.63 7.79
N THR A 58 3.52 22.53 7.40
CA THR A 58 4.94 22.50 7.03
C THR A 58 5.18 21.47 5.93
N ILE A 59 6.24 21.68 5.14
CA ILE A 59 6.72 20.70 4.16
C ILE A 59 7.09 19.38 4.86
N ALA A 60 7.63 19.43 6.07
CA ALA A 60 7.94 18.22 6.85
C ALA A 60 6.68 17.39 7.17
N ALA A 61 5.56 18.04 7.50
CA ALA A 61 4.28 17.36 7.73
C ALA A 61 3.74 16.73 6.44
N GLU A 62 3.87 17.44 5.31
CA GLU A 62 3.50 16.92 4.00
C GLU A 62 4.32 15.68 3.62
N ILE A 63 5.65 15.77 3.73
CA ILE A 63 6.57 14.65 3.48
C ILE A 63 6.20 13.47 4.38
N HIS A 64 5.98 13.70 5.68
CA HIS A 64 5.61 12.62 6.60
C HIS A 64 4.27 11.98 6.21
N PHE A 65 3.29 12.78 5.79
CA PHE A 65 2.01 12.28 5.31
C PHE A 65 2.18 11.36 4.08
N PHE A 66 2.90 11.80 3.04
CA PHE A 66 3.04 11.00 1.82
C PHE A 66 3.97 9.79 2.00
N LYS A 67 5.10 9.98 2.69
CA LYS A 67 6.13 8.94 2.91
C LYS A 67 5.68 7.87 3.89
N THR A 68 4.96 8.24 4.95
CA THR A 68 4.64 7.34 6.07
C THR A 68 3.16 7.02 6.11
N ILE A 69 2.29 8.02 6.30
CA ILE A 69 0.87 7.81 6.58
C ILE A 69 0.12 7.23 5.38
N LYS A 70 0.19 7.89 4.22
CA LYS A 70 -0.47 7.44 2.98
C LYS A 70 0.12 6.14 2.45
N SER A 71 1.41 5.91 2.68
CA SER A 71 2.12 4.70 2.22
C SER A 71 1.53 3.42 2.81
N ILE A 72 1.00 3.48 4.05
CA ILE A 72 0.42 2.33 4.76
C ILE A 72 -0.72 1.69 3.94
N PRO A 73 -1.89 2.34 3.73
CA PRO A 73 -2.98 1.73 2.97
C PRO A 73 -2.63 1.56 1.49
N MET A 74 -1.70 2.34 0.95
CA MET A 74 -1.25 2.20 -0.44
C MET A 74 -0.47 0.90 -0.67
N SER A 75 0.45 0.54 0.24
CA SER A 75 1.19 -0.72 0.16
C SER A 75 0.27 -1.94 0.25
N TYR A 76 -0.71 -1.90 1.16
CA TYR A 76 -1.72 -2.96 1.26
C TYR A 76 -2.63 -3.03 0.03
N LEU A 77 -2.99 -1.89 -0.57
CA LEU A 77 -3.78 -1.88 -1.81
C LEU A 77 -3.03 -2.61 -2.94
N ILE A 78 -1.73 -2.34 -3.10
CA ILE A 78 -0.88 -3.04 -4.06
C ILE A 78 -0.87 -4.53 -3.76
N TYR A 79 -0.57 -4.91 -2.51
CA TYR A 79 -0.54 -6.31 -2.07
C TYR A 79 -1.83 -7.07 -2.40
N PHE A 80 -3.00 -6.54 -2.00
CA PHE A 80 -4.26 -7.23 -2.22
C PHE A 80 -4.69 -7.25 -3.70
N THR A 81 -4.30 -6.23 -4.47
CA THR A 81 -4.55 -6.20 -5.92
C THR A 81 -3.75 -7.29 -6.63
N GLU A 82 -2.48 -7.46 -6.27
CA GLU A 82 -1.64 -8.54 -6.79
C GLU A 82 -2.12 -9.92 -6.33
N LEU A 83 -2.50 -10.07 -5.05
CA LEU A 83 -3.07 -11.32 -4.53
C LEU A 83 -4.35 -11.70 -5.28
N ARG A 84 -5.28 -10.75 -5.44
CA ARG A 84 -6.53 -10.97 -6.21
C ARG A 84 -6.22 -11.38 -7.65
N THR A 85 -5.26 -10.74 -8.29
CA THR A 85 -4.85 -11.06 -9.65
C THR A 85 -4.28 -12.47 -9.74
N CYS A 86 -3.41 -12.85 -8.80
CA CYS A 86 -2.89 -14.20 -8.69
C CYS A 86 -4.01 -15.23 -8.54
N GLU A 87 -4.95 -15.03 -7.61
CA GLU A 87 -6.05 -15.97 -7.38
C GLU A 87 -6.98 -16.13 -8.60
N LEU A 88 -7.20 -15.05 -9.36
CA LEU A 88 -8.04 -15.09 -10.56
C LEU A 88 -7.33 -15.72 -11.77
N GLN A 89 -6.01 -15.53 -11.90
CA GLN A 89 -5.23 -15.99 -13.04
C GLN A 89 -4.57 -17.35 -12.83
N LYS A 90 -4.49 -17.83 -11.58
CA LYS A 90 -3.87 -19.10 -11.23
C LYS A 90 -4.52 -20.24 -12.03
N PRO A 91 -3.74 -21.03 -12.79
CA PRO A 91 -4.28 -22.13 -13.57
C PRO A 91 -5.00 -23.16 -12.69
N LYS A 92 -6.22 -23.54 -13.07
CA LYS A 92 -6.95 -24.64 -12.41
C LYS A 92 -6.34 -26.01 -12.71
N ALA A 93 -5.66 -26.12 -13.85
CA ALA A 93 -5.04 -27.36 -14.30
C ALA A 93 -3.71 -27.59 -13.58
N GLY A 94 -3.53 -28.77 -12.98
CA GLY A 94 -2.26 -29.38 -12.56
C GLY A 94 -1.31 -28.55 -11.69
N VAL A 95 -0.75 -29.17 -10.63
CA VAL A 95 0.21 -28.52 -9.72
C VAL A 95 1.40 -27.89 -10.48
N ARG A 96 1.92 -28.57 -11.51
CA ARG A 96 3.04 -28.08 -12.33
C ARG A 96 2.75 -26.72 -13.00
N TYR A 97 1.55 -26.52 -13.53
CA TYR A 97 1.21 -25.24 -14.19
C TYR A 97 1.01 -24.12 -13.17
N GLN A 98 0.51 -24.44 -11.98
CA GLN A 98 0.40 -23.48 -10.88
C GLN A 98 1.78 -23.03 -10.38
N ILE A 99 2.73 -23.95 -10.22
CA ILE A 99 4.12 -23.61 -9.85
C ILE A 99 4.74 -22.69 -10.91
N ASN A 100 4.67 -23.08 -12.19
CA ASN A 100 5.22 -22.27 -13.28
C ASN A 100 4.58 -20.87 -13.36
N PHE A 101 3.30 -20.74 -13.01
CA PHE A 101 2.63 -19.44 -12.92
C PHE A 101 3.23 -18.60 -11.79
N LEU A 102 3.32 -19.14 -10.58
CA LEU A 102 3.87 -18.43 -9.41
C LEU A 102 5.33 -18.03 -9.61
N GLU A 103 6.15 -18.87 -10.24
CA GLU A 103 7.53 -18.54 -10.60
C GLU A 103 7.62 -17.34 -11.56
N LYS A 104 6.67 -17.20 -12.48
CA LYS A 104 6.62 -16.04 -13.38
C LYS A 104 6.26 -14.77 -12.62
N GLU A 105 5.31 -14.83 -11.69
CA GLU A 105 4.96 -13.69 -10.84
C GLU A 105 6.15 -13.27 -9.96
N LEU A 106 6.86 -14.23 -9.35
CA LEU A 106 8.10 -13.96 -8.60
C LEU A 106 9.17 -13.26 -9.45
N LYS A 107 9.36 -13.69 -10.71
CA LYS A 107 10.30 -13.02 -11.63
C LYS A 107 9.89 -11.58 -11.93
N LYS A 108 8.60 -11.26 -12.01
CA LYS A 108 8.12 -9.87 -12.19
C LYS A 108 8.46 -9.02 -10.97
N ILE A 109 8.24 -9.56 -9.76
CA ILE A 109 8.57 -8.89 -8.50
C ILE A 109 10.07 -8.57 -8.43
N ASN A 110 10.93 -9.56 -8.69
CA ASN A 110 12.39 -9.35 -8.69
C ASN A 110 12.83 -8.31 -9.73
N LYS A 111 12.22 -8.33 -10.93
CA LYS A 111 12.51 -7.35 -11.98
C LYS A 111 12.09 -5.94 -11.57
N PHE A 112 10.98 -5.78 -10.83
CA PHE A 112 10.56 -4.50 -10.28
C PHE A 112 11.58 -3.97 -9.28
N PHE A 113 12.02 -4.79 -8.31
CA PHE A 113 13.02 -4.38 -7.33
C PHE A 113 14.35 -4.01 -7.97
N TYR A 114 14.83 -4.81 -8.94
CA TYR A 114 16.07 -4.51 -9.66
C TYR A 114 16.00 -3.15 -10.38
N ARG A 115 14.89 -2.86 -11.07
CA ARG A 115 14.67 -1.60 -11.79
C ARG A 115 14.56 -0.38 -10.89
N ASN A 116 14.18 -0.56 -9.63
CA ASN A 116 13.98 0.52 -8.67
C ASN A 116 14.98 0.44 -7.50
N SER A 117 16.11 -0.25 -7.70
CA SER A 117 17.08 -0.56 -6.64
C SER A 117 17.60 0.68 -5.93
N ASP A 118 17.87 1.77 -6.65
CA ASP A 118 18.30 3.05 -6.06
C ASP A 118 17.26 3.61 -5.09
N PHE A 119 15.98 3.60 -5.48
CA PHE A 119 14.89 4.09 -4.62
C PHE A 119 14.64 3.16 -3.43
N VAL A 120 14.73 1.85 -3.65
CA VAL A 120 14.60 0.86 -2.57
C VAL A 120 15.71 1.07 -1.54
N TYR A 121 16.96 1.18 -1.98
CA TYR A 121 18.10 1.45 -1.11
C TYR A 121 17.97 2.79 -0.37
N TYR A 122 17.53 3.83 -1.07
CA TYR A 122 17.22 5.13 -0.47
C TYR A 122 16.22 5.01 0.68
N MET A 123 15.14 4.26 0.48
CA MET A 123 14.10 4.04 1.48
C MET A 123 14.58 3.15 2.64
N GLU A 124 15.31 2.07 2.35
CA GLU A 124 15.82 1.12 3.35
C GLU A 124 16.87 1.75 4.29
N LEU A 125 17.70 2.65 3.76
CA LEU A 125 18.67 3.40 4.58
C LEU A 125 18.06 4.57 5.36
N GLY A 126 16.76 4.83 5.21
CA GLY A 126 16.09 5.93 5.89
C GLY A 126 16.63 7.30 5.48
N HIS A 127 17.15 7.44 4.25
CA HIS A 127 17.62 8.71 3.74
C HIS A 127 16.48 9.73 3.59
N THR A 128 16.84 11.01 3.69
CA THR A 128 15.90 12.13 3.65
C THR A 128 16.27 13.21 2.64
N TYR A 129 17.46 13.15 2.03
CA TYR A 129 17.99 14.20 1.15
C TYR A 129 17.22 14.36 -0.17
N LEU A 130 16.39 13.38 -0.57
CA LEU A 130 15.49 13.47 -1.73
C LEU A 130 14.01 13.51 -1.32
N ASP A 131 13.70 13.64 -0.03
CA ASP A 131 12.30 13.52 0.44
C ASP A 131 11.41 14.61 -0.17
N HIS A 132 11.93 15.82 -0.32
CA HIS A 132 11.20 16.88 -0.99
C HIS A 132 10.88 16.54 -2.45
N GLN A 133 11.77 15.84 -3.16
CA GLN A 133 11.55 15.45 -4.55
C GLN A 133 10.53 14.30 -4.67
N PHE A 134 10.55 13.36 -3.73
CA PHE A 134 9.69 12.17 -3.76
C PHE A 134 8.32 12.35 -3.11
N PHE A 135 8.20 13.22 -2.09
CA PHE A 135 7.05 13.25 -1.20
C PHE A 135 6.40 14.62 -1.01
N ALA A 136 6.91 15.69 -1.64
CA ALA A 136 6.19 16.96 -1.72
C ALA A 136 5.27 16.99 -2.95
N ARG A 137 4.11 17.65 -2.85
CA ARG A 137 3.27 17.92 -4.04
C ARG A 137 4.01 18.90 -4.96
N LYS A 138 3.87 18.71 -6.28
CA LYS A 138 4.28 19.71 -7.27
C LYS A 138 3.28 20.84 -7.35
#